data_AF-I0GW34-F1
#
_entry.id   AF-I0GW34-F1
#
_cell.length_a   1.000
_cell.length_b   1.000
_cell.length_c   1.000
_cell.angle_alpha   90.00
_cell.angle_beta   90.00
_cell.angle_gamma   90.00
#
_symmetry.space_group_name_H-M   'P 1'
#
loop_
_entity.id
_entity.type
_entity.pdbx_description
1 polymer ?
#
loop_
_entity_poly.entity_id
_entity_poly.type
_entity_poly.pdbx_seq_one_letter_code
_entity_poly.pdbx_strand_id
1 'polypeptide(L)'
;MNIVNMIPIVDRWLQHMVMGKAPIGVAQIAKRHAKPVIAFSGCAAPDARRCNEHGIDAYFPILRQITTLPEAMEPDNVRQNLTDTAEQVFRLLRISTAQYLDNVRST
;
A
#
# COMPACT_ATOMS: atom_id res chain seq x y z
N MET A 1 7.35 -17.65 5.14
CA MET A 1 7.15 -16.59 4.12
C MET A 1 7.38 -15.25 4.80
N ASN A 2 8.60 -14.69 4.73
CA ASN A 2 8.92 -13.42 5.39
C ASN A 2 8.24 -12.26 4.64
N ILE A 3 7.16 -11.75 5.23
CA ILE A 3 6.45 -10.55 4.82
C ILE A 3 6.81 -9.47 5.84
N VAL A 4 7.98 -8.86 5.67
CA VAL A 4 8.39 -7.67 6.41
C VAL A 4 9.21 -6.84 5.46
N ASN A 5 8.53 -6.02 4.67
CA ASN A 5 9.07 -4.85 3.98
C ASN A 5 7.87 -3.94 3.68
N MET A 6 7.18 -3.52 4.74
CA MET A 6 6.15 -2.50 4.67
C MET A 6 6.85 -1.15 4.66
N ILE A 7 6.93 -0.50 3.51
CA ILE A 7 7.48 0.86 3.41
C ILE A 7 6.30 1.82 3.44
N PRO A 8 6.05 2.55 4.55
CA PRO A 8 5.05 3.59 4.58
C PRO A 8 5.51 4.73 3.65
N ILE A 9 4.86 4.86 2.50
CA ILE A 9 5.08 5.98 1.58
C ILE A 9 4.16 7.12 2.04
N VAL A 10 4.61 7.87 3.03
CA VAL A 10 4.08 9.22 3.29
C VAL A 10 4.77 10.17 2.35
N ASP A 11 4.39 10.17 1.08
CA ASP A 11 4.83 11.22 0.16
C ASP A 11 3.68 11.86 -0.59
N ARG A 12 3.79 13.18 -0.68
CA ARG A 12 2.77 14.11 -1.15
C ARG A 12 2.51 13.86 -2.64
N TRP A 13 1.26 13.63 -3.01
CA TRP A 13 0.74 13.58 -4.39
C TRP A 13 1.07 12.30 -5.19
N LEU A 14 0.06 11.43 -5.35
CA LEU A 14 0.12 10.21 -6.16
C LEU A 14 0.34 10.47 -7.65
N GLN A 15 0.06 11.68 -8.14
CA GLN A 15 0.32 12.10 -9.52
C GLN A 15 1.83 12.06 -9.86
N HIS A 16 2.70 12.23 -8.85
CA HIS A 16 4.15 12.14 -9.03
C HIS A 16 4.72 10.75 -8.70
N MET A 17 3.92 9.72 -8.38
CA MET A 17 4.46 8.37 -8.12
C MET A 17 5.13 7.76 -9.36
N VAL A 18 4.70 8.16 -10.57
CA VAL A 18 5.39 7.81 -11.83
C VAL A 18 6.76 8.50 -11.96
N MET A 19 7.01 9.57 -11.20
CA MET A 19 8.23 10.40 -11.26
C MET A 19 9.05 10.41 -9.95
N GLY A 20 8.52 9.86 -8.85
CA GLY A 20 9.19 9.70 -7.57
C GLY A 20 10.01 8.42 -7.57
N LYS A 21 11.33 8.55 -7.67
CA LYS A 21 12.25 7.41 -7.82
C LYS A 21 12.17 6.39 -6.67
N ALA A 22 11.71 6.81 -5.49
CA ALA A 22 11.75 5.98 -4.29
C ALA A 22 10.71 4.83 -4.29
N PRO A 23 9.39 5.05 -4.44
CA PRO A 23 8.42 3.94 -4.50
C PRO A 23 8.65 2.95 -5.64
N ILE A 24 8.95 3.43 -6.84
CA ILE A 24 9.23 2.57 -8.00
C ILE A 24 10.54 1.80 -7.78
N GLY A 25 11.58 2.45 -7.26
CA GLY A 25 12.84 1.79 -6.95
C GLY A 25 12.66 0.64 -5.95
N VAL A 26 11.88 0.87 -4.89
CA VAL A 26 11.48 -0.16 -3.93
C VAL A 26 10.73 -1.29 -4.62
N ALA A 27 9.72 -0.96 -5.44
CA ALA A 27 8.94 -1.96 -6.15
C ALA A 27 9.82 -2.83 -7.06
N GLN A 28 10.69 -2.22 -7.85
CA GLN A 28 11.64 -2.93 -8.72
C GLN A 28 12.58 -3.85 -7.92
N ILE A 29 13.10 -3.39 -6.78
CA ILE A 29 13.93 -4.23 -5.90
C ILE A 29 13.12 -5.42 -5.37
N ALA A 30 11.93 -5.18 -4.84
CA ALA A 30 11.06 -6.22 -4.29
C ALA A 30 10.68 -7.26 -5.35
N LYS A 31 10.42 -6.83 -6.59
CA LYS A 31 10.12 -7.73 -7.72
C LYS A 31 11.29 -8.63 -8.10
N ARG A 32 12.53 -8.16 -8.01
CA ARG A 32 13.72 -9.03 -8.17
C ARG A 32 13.79 -10.15 -7.14
N HIS A 33 13.15 -9.99 -5.98
CA HIS A 33 13.06 -11.01 -4.93
C HIS A 33 11.70 -11.73 -4.89
N ALA A 34 10.88 -11.61 -5.94
CA ALA A 34 9.53 -12.18 -6.03
C ALA A 34 8.65 -11.85 -4.81
N LYS A 35 8.78 -10.62 -4.27
CA LYS A 35 7.98 -10.15 -3.14
C LYS A 35 6.79 -9.33 -3.62
N PRO A 36 5.62 -9.48 -2.97
CA PRO A 36 4.50 -8.59 -3.19
C PRO A 36 4.81 -7.19 -2.64
N VAL A 37 4.24 -6.16 -3.27
CA VAL A 37 4.43 -4.74 -2.98
C VAL A 37 3.07 -4.11 -2.80
N ILE A 38 2.80 -3.61 -1.59
CA ILE A 38 1.59 -2.89 -1.26
C ILE A 38 1.96 -1.47 -0.87
N ALA A 39 1.34 -0.48 -1.50
CA ALA A 39 1.58 0.93 -1.22
C ALA A 39 0.45 1.55 -0.39
N PHE A 40 0.81 2.36 0.59
CA PHE A 40 -0.12 3.25 1.31
C PHE A 40 0.16 4.68 0.85
N SER A 41 -0.89 5.46 0.64
CA SER A 41 -0.79 6.79 0.03
C SER A 41 -1.81 7.76 0.63
N GLY A 42 -1.58 9.07 0.54
CA GLY A 42 -2.56 10.05 1.00
C GLY A 42 -3.88 9.97 0.22
N CYS A 43 -3.84 10.21 -1.09
CA CYS A 43 -5.00 10.21 -1.98
C CYS A 43 -4.68 9.50 -3.28
N ALA A 44 -5.63 8.79 -3.90
CA ALA A 44 -5.44 8.25 -5.25
C ALA A 44 -5.96 9.20 -6.32
N ALA A 45 -5.08 9.54 -7.27
CA ALA A 45 -5.44 10.24 -8.49
C ALA A 45 -5.95 9.23 -9.55
N PRO A 46 -6.71 9.68 -10.57
CA PRO A 46 -7.22 8.78 -11.62
C PRO A 46 -6.15 7.96 -12.34
N ASP A 47 -4.93 8.49 -12.44
CA ASP A 47 -3.77 7.86 -13.08
C ASP A 47 -2.98 6.92 -12.15
N ALA A 48 -3.39 6.76 -10.89
CA ALA A 48 -2.74 5.87 -9.92
C ALA A 48 -2.65 4.42 -10.40
N ARG A 49 -3.51 3.99 -11.34
CA ARG A 49 -3.44 2.68 -12.00
C ARG A 49 -2.07 2.38 -12.62
N ARG A 50 -1.33 3.41 -13.08
CA ARG A 50 0.04 3.24 -13.61
C ARG A 50 1.01 2.69 -12.57
N CYS A 51 0.74 2.84 -11.27
CA CYS A 51 1.53 2.21 -10.22
C CYS A 51 1.58 0.68 -10.38
N ASN A 52 0.47 0.09 -10.84
CA ASN A 52 0.42 -1.36 -11.07
C ASN A 52 1.33 -1.81 -12.21
N GLU A 53 1.44 -1.00 -13.26
CA GLU A 53 2.35 -1.24 -14.38
C GLU A 53 3.82 -1.16 -13.96
N HIS A 54 4.12 -0.44 -12.87
CA HIS A 54 5.48 -0.24 -12.34
C HIS A 54 5.84 -1.16 -11.15
N GLY A 55 5.07 -2.21 -10.91
CA GLY A 55 5.41 -3.26 -9.95
C GLY A 55 4.82 -3.08 -8.54
N ILE A 56 3.90 -2.14 -8.34
CA ILE A 56 3.08 -2.08 -7.13
C ILE A 56 1.86 -3.01 -7.33
N ASP A 57 1.70 -4.04 -6.52
CA ASP A 57 0.59 -5.00 -6.69
C ASP A 57 -0.76 -4.41 -6.29
N ALA A 58 -0.77 -3.61 -5.23
CA ALA A 58 -1.95 -2.93 -4.73
C ALA A 58 -1.58 -1.60 -4.07
N TYR A 59 -2.47 -0.62 -4.12
CA TYR A 59 -2.31 0.65 -3.41
C TYR A 59 -3.59 1.04 -2.67
N PHE A 60 -3.42 1.69 -1.52
CA PHE A 60 -4.51 2.06 -0.63
C PHE A 60 -4.36 3.53 -0.21
N PRO A 61 -5.31 4.41 -0.59
CA PRO A 61 -5.45 5.73 0.02
C PRO A 61 -5.77 5.61 1.50
N ILE A 62 -5.12 6.40 2.35
CA ILE A 62 -5.34 6.41 3.80
C ILE A 62 -6.38 7.47 4.20
N LEU A 63 -6.61 8.49 3.38
CA LEU A 63 -7.62 9.49 3.67
C LEU A 63 -9.03 8.86 3.64
N ARG A 64 -9.75 9.02 4.74
CA ARG A 64 -11.09 8.43 4.95
C ARG A 64 -12.24 9.38 4.59
N GLN A 65 -11.96 10.67 4.53
CA GLN A 65 -12.95 11.73 4.41
C GLN A 65 -12.38 12.87 3.55
N ILE A 66 -13.27 13.69 2.99
CA ILE A 66 -12.88 14.97 2.41
C ILE A 66 -12.43 15.86 3.57
N THR A 67 -11.19 16.35 3.51
CA THR A 67 -10.57 17.15 4.58
C THR A 67 -9.63 18.17 3.94
N THR A 68 -9.24 19.18 4.71
CA THR A 68 -8.24 20.17 4.27
C THR A 68 -6.84 19.57 4.32
N LEU A 69 -5.89 20.15 3.56
CA LEU A 69 -4.50 19.68 3.58
C LEU A 69 -3.84 19.76 4.98
N PRO A 70 -4.02 20.83 5.78
CA PRO A 70 -3.46 20.88 7.14
C PRO A 70 -4.00 19.75 8.02
N GLU A 71 -5.31 19.52 8.01
CA GLU A 71 -5.95 18.44 8.77
C GLU A 71 -5.49 17.05 8.30
N ALA A 72 -5.36 16.86 6.99
CA ALA A 72 -4.84 15.63 6.39
C ALA A 72 -3.39 15.34 6.78
N MET A 73 -2.61 16.38 7.08
CA MET A 73 -1.20 16.29 7.45
C MET A 73 -0.97 16.34 8.96
N GLU A 74 -2.04 16.51 9.74
CA GLU A 74 -1.97 16.46 11.20
C GLU A 74 -1.42 15.08 11.63
N PRO A 75 -0.30 15.01 12.38
CA PRO A 75 0.40 13.76 12.65
C PRO A 75 -0.47 12.66 13.26
N ASP A 76 -1.40 13.03 14.14
CA ASP A 76 -2.31 12.08 14.77
C ASP A 76 -3.33 11.52 13.76
N ASN A 77 -3.86 12.36 12.87
CA ASN A 77 -4.75 11.93 11.80
C ASN A 77 -4.02 11.00 10.82
N VAL A 78 -2.79 11.35 10.41
CA VAL A 78 -1.97 10.50 9.52
C VAL A 78 -1.70 9.15 10.17
N ARG A 79 -1.29 9.14 11.44
CA ARG A 79 -0.99 7.92 12.19
C ARG A 79 -2.23 7.03 12.30
N GLN A 80 -3.36 7.59 12.71
CA GLN A 80 -4.60 6.85 12.87
C GLN A 80 -5.07 6.25 11.54
N ASN A 81 -5.14 7.09 10.49
CA ASN A 81 -5.55 6.67 9.16
C ASN A 81 -4.65 5.57 8.58
N LEU A 82 -3.33 5.72 8.73
CA LEU A 82 -2.38 4.71 8.27
C LEU A 82 -2.53 3.40 9.04
N THR A 83 -2.69 3.47 10.37
CA THR A 83 -2.86 2.30 11.23
C THR A 83 -4.12 1.53 10.85
N ASP A 84 -5.25 2.23 10.74
CA ASP A 84 -6.53 1.62 10.40
C ASP A 84 -6.51 0.99 9.00
N THR A 85 -5.92 1.67 8.02
CA THR A 85 -5.82 1.14 6.65
C THR A 85 -4.86 -0.05 6.59
N ALA A 86 -3.72 -0.01 7.28
CA ALA A 86 -2.81 -1.14 7.38
C ALA A 86 -3.50 -2.35 8.04
N GLU A 87 -4.25 -2.13 9.12
CA GLU A 87 -4.99 -3.18 9.79
C GLU A 87 -5.97 -3.89 8.84
N GLN A 88 -6.73 -3.14 8.04
CA GLN A 88 -7.64 -3.73 7.06
C GLN A 88 -6.89 -4.55 5.99
N VAL A 89 -5.76 -4.06 5.50
CA VAL A 89 -4.92 -4.80 4.56
C VAL A 89 -4.41 -6.10 5.17
N PHE A 90 -3.94 -6.10 6.42
CA PHE A 90 -3.48 -7.32 7.08
C PHE A 90 -4.62 -8.29 7.37
N ARG A 91 -5.81 -7.80 7.71
CA ARG A 91 -7.02 -8.65 7.83
C ARG A 91 -7.33 -9.35 6.51
N LEU A 92 -7.26 -8.64 5.39
CA LEU A 92 -7.43 -9.20 4.04
C LEU A 92 -6.38 -10.28 3.72
N LEU A 93 -5.10 -10.00 3.99
CA LEU A 93 -4.02 -10.97 3.76
C LEU A 93 -4.18 -12.22 4.63
N ARG A 94 -4.64 -12.05 5.87
CA ARG A 94 -4.89 -13.17 6.79
C ARG A 94 -5.98 -14.10 6.28
N ILE A 95 -7.13 -13.56 5.83
CA ILE A 95 -8.21 -14.39 5.28
C ILE A 95 -7.79 -15.08 3.98
N SER A 96 -7.05 -14.37 3.11
CA SER A 96 -6.53 -14.94 1.86
C SER A 96 -5.56 -16.09 2.12
N THR A 97 -4.67 -15.93 3.11
CA THR A 97 -3.70 -16.98 3.47
C THR A 97 -4.38 -18.18 4.12
N ALA A 98 -5.35 -17.97 5.00
CA ALA A 98 -6.09 -19.06 5.64
C ALA A 98 -6.82 -19.93 4.61
N GLN A 99 -7.57 -19.30 3.69
CA GLN A 99 -8.27 -20.00 2.61
C GLN A 99 -7.31 -20.79 1.71
N TYR A 100 -6.14 -20.22 1.40
CA TYR A 100 -5.12 -20.93 0.61
C TYR A 100 -4.61 -22.18 1.32
N LEU A 101 -4.30 -22.08 2.61
CA LEU A 101 -3.81 -23.22 3.40
C LEU A 101 -4.87 -24.31 3.59
N ASP A 102 -6.14 -23.93 3.75
CA ASP A 102 -7.25 -24.88 3.84
C ASP A 102 -7.42 -25.66 2.52
N ASN A 103 -7.38 -24.97 1.37
CA ASN A 103 -7.48 -25.61 0.06
C ASN A 103 -6.33 -26.59 -0.23
N VAL A 104 -5.10 -26.26 0.18
CA VAL A 104 -3.93 -27.14 0.02
C VAL A 104 -4.02 -28.37 0.94
N ARG A 105 -4.59 -28.25 2.14
CA ARG A 105 -4.75 -29.39 3.07
C ARG A 105 -5.86 -30.35 2.68
N SER A 106 -6.82 -29.92 1.86
CA SER A 106 -7.93 -30.74 1.36
C SER A 106 -7.61 -31.49 0.06
N THR A 107 -6.41 -31.34 -0.50
CA THR A 107 -5.91 -32.04 -1.70
C THR A 107 -4.82 -33.03 -1.31
#